data_AF-A0A1B8ZGZ9-F1
#
_entry.id   AF-A0A1B8ZGZ9-F1
#
_cell.length_a   1.000
_cell.length_b   1.000
_cell.length_c   1.000
_cell.angle_alpha   90.00
_cell.angle_beta   90.00
_cell.angle_gamma   90.00
#
_symmetry.space_group_name_H-M   'P 1'
#
loop_
_entity.id
_entity.type
_entity.pdbx_description
1 polymer ?
#
loop_
_entity_poly.entity_id
_entity_poly.type
_entity_poly.pdbx_seq_one_letter_code
_entity_poly.pdbx_strand_id
1 'polypeptide(L)'
;MKLRLFFISFTFSIIKILATGQVPDRIIINNKEYKLLNNPLEKYFDEHPDEHPVYGNKDLKEGINEVTTIGTSSNHRGYIATFKIENNILSVVDIKILDVNSDKYEYISVFKKTFGDKKIELNYSGVLIIPQGKLIQSADFGYSSLYDKYQVITVQRDKIVKDKELDQDGFIKFKVDQFEGYKKTEKYKADVKKYLEDWNDSKKSDLSRENTRGMSKKEIAQLKKSYETPPNDEYIDNFLFVIENLDDIIVDY
;
A
#
# COMPACT_ATOMS: atom_id res chain seq x y z
N MET A 1 8.58 -14.76 -31.87
CA MET A 1 8.40 -15.18 -30.46
C MET A 1 6.95 -15.53 -30.24
N LYS A 2 6.64 -16.77 -29.84
CA LYS A 2 5.26 -17.20 -29.59
C LYS A 2 4.78 -16.56 -28.28
N LEU A 3 3.85 -15.63 -28.39
CA LEU A 3 3.11 -15.04 -27.28
C LEU A 3 2.33 -16.17 -26.61
N ARG A 4 2.89 -16.76 -25.54
CA ARG A 4 2.10 -17.64 -24.68
C ARG A 4 1.11 -16.74 -23.99
N LEU A 5 -0.18 -16.88 -24.32
CA LEU A 5 -1.26 -16.27 -23.57
C LEU A 5 -1.08 -16.70 -22.11
N PHE A 6 -0.60 -15.77 -21.29
CA PHE A 6 -0.70 -15.85 -19.84
C PHE A 6 -2.20 -15.82 -19.54
N PHE A 7 -2.82 -16.99 -19.44
CA PHE A 7 -3.98 -17.10 -18.57
C PHE A 7 -3.44 -16.89 -17.17
N ILE A 8 -3.33 -15.62 -16.75
CA ILE A 8 -3.44 -15.25 -15.36
C ILE A 8 -4.86 -15.69 -14.99
N SER A 9 -4.99 -16.98 -14.68
CA SER A 9 -6.10 -17.45 -13.87
C SER A 9 -5.94 -16.66 -12.59
N PHE A 10 -6.69 -15.56 -12.52
CA PHE A 10 -6.86 -14.67 -11.39
C PHE A 10 -7.44 -15.54 -10.28
N THR A 11 -6.58 -16.34 -9.64
CA THR A 11 -6.94 -17.21 -8.54
C THR A 11 -6.99 -16.34 -7.29
N PHE A 12 -7.92 -15.39 -7.30
CA PHE A 12 -8.47 -14.75 -6.10
C PHE A 12 -9.22 -15.75 -5.19
N SER A 13 -9.01 -17.06 -5.36
CA SER A 13 -9.88 -18.11 -4.84
C SER A 13 -9.28 -18.97 -3.73
N ILE A 14 -8.09 -18.68 -3.19
CA ILE A 14 -7.55 -19.55 -2.11
C ILE A 14 -7.11 -18.82 -0.84
N ILE A 15 -7.11 -17.49 -0.80
CA ILE A 15 -6.94 -16.80 0.49
C ILE A 15 -8.00 -15.73 0.62
N LYS A 16 -9.15 -16.10 1.19
CA LYS A 16 -10.02 -15.14 1.87
C LYS A 16 -9.29 -14.67 3.13
N ILE A 17 -8.25 -13.86 2.96
CA ILE A 17 -7.73 -13.07 4.06
C ILE A 17 -8.88 -12.13 4.40
N LEU A 18 -9.51 -12.32 5.57
CA LEU A 18 -10.38 -11.32 6.17
C LEU A 18 -9.51 -10.13 6.59
N ALA A 19 -8.98 -9.43 5.61
CA ALA A 19 -8.28 -8.17 5.80
C ALA A 19 -9.29 -7.03 5.65
N THR A 20 -8.94 -5.84 6.09
CA THR A 20 -9.73 -4.65 5.79
C THR A 20 -8.95 -3.84 4.78
N GLY A 21 -9.59 -3.46 3.67
CA GLY A 21 -8.96 -2.61 2.67
C GLY A 21 -8.47 -1.30 3.29
N GLN A 22 -7.35 -0.80 2.79
CA GLN A 22 -6.76 0.44 3.31
C GLN A 22 -7.59 1.64 2.86
N VAL A 23 -7.85 2.57 3.78
CA VAL A 23 -8.50 3.84 3.49
C VAL A 23 -7.59 4.63 2.55
N PRO A 24 -8.10 5.04 1.37
CA PRO A 24 -7.29 5.76 0.40
C PRO A 24 -7.08 7.20 0.85
N ASP A 25 -5.95 7.74 0.43
CA ASP A 25 -5.76 9.19 0.42
C ASP A 25 -6.76 9.85 -0.53
N ARG A 26 -6.74 11.17 -0.55
CA ARG A 26 -7.59 12.00 -1.40
C ARG A 26 -6.74 12.81 -2.36
N ILE A 27 -7.28 13.07 -3.54
CA ILE A 27 -6.66 13.98 -4.50
C ILE A 27 -7.71 14.86 -5.16
N ILE A 28 -7.42 16.16 -5.25
CA ILE A 28 -8.27 17.16 -5.87
C ILE A 28 -7.70 17.52 -7.24
N ILE A 29 -8.49 17.28 -8.28
CA ILE A 29 -8.17 17.59 -9.68
C ILE A 29 -9.36 18.34 -10.27
N ASN A 30 -9.12 19.52 -10.85
CA ASN A 30 -10.17 20.36 -11.42
C ASN A 30 -11.34 20.61 -10.44
N ASN A 31 -11.01 20.90 -9.17
CA ASN A 31 -11.96 21.13 -8.06
C ASN A 31 -12.88 19.94 -7.72
N LYS A 32 -12.56 18.74 -8.20
CA LYS A 32 -13.25 17.51 -7.81
C LYS A 32 -12.31 16.62 -7.01
N GLU A 33 -12.82 16.08 -5.91
CA GLU A 33 -12.09 15.14 -5.05
C GLU A 33 -12.26 13.70 -5.57
N TYR A 34 -11.16 12.95 -5.52
CA TYR A 34 -11.07 11.55 -5.89
C TYR A 34 -10.33 10.76 -4.80
N LYS A 35 -10.50 9.43 -4.82
CA LYS A 35 -9.64 8.52 -4.06
C LYS A 35 -8.26 8.46 -4.72
N LEU A 36 -7.22 8.30 -3.91
CA LEU A 36 -5.86 8.02 -4.35
C LEU A 36 -5.42 6.67 -3.76
N LEU A 37 -5.11 5.71 -4.64
CA LEU A 37 -4.82 4.31 -4.30
C LEU A 37 -3.32 4.03 -4.11
N ASN A 38 -2.58 5.03 -3.65
CA ASN A 38 -1.19 4.93 -3.22
C ASN A 38 -0.85 6.11 -2.29
N ASN A 39 0.37 6.14 -1.74
CA ASN A 39 0.70 7.01 -0.61
C ASN A 39 1.96 7.86 -0.87
N PRO A 40 1.85 8.96 -1.64
CA PRO A 40 2.99 9.79 -2.01
C PRO A 40 3.77 10.40 -0.84
N LEU A 41 3.17 10.46 0.35
CA LEU A 41 3.75 11.11 1.53
C LEU A 41 4.64 10.18 2.38
N GLU A 42 4.58 8.85 2.18
CA GLU A 42 5.38 7.91 2.98
C GLU A 42 6.88 8.19 2.84
N LYS A 43 7.35 8.36 1.60
CA LYS A 43 8.76 8.69 1.34
C LYS A 43 9.18 10.01 2.00
N TYR A 44 8.29 11.01 2.01
CA TYR A 44 8.56 12.28 2.69
C TYR A 44 8.78 12.06 4.19
N PHE A 45 7.98 11.21 4.83
CA PHE A 45 8.13 10.90 6.24
C PHE A 45 9.31 9.99 6.56
N ASP A 46 9.75 9.14 5.63
CA ASP A 46 11.01 8.41 5.78
C ASP A 46 12.20 9.38 5.88
N GLU A 47 12.17 10.47 5.10
CA GLU A 47 13.19 11.52 5.10
C GLU A 47 13.01 12.55 6.22
N HIS A 48 11.76 12.71 6.72
CA HIS A 48 11.37 13.66 7.76
C HIS A 48 10.50 13.01 8.86
N PRO A 49 11.05 12.04 9.62
CA PRO A 49 10.27 11.22 10.55
C PRO A 49 9.62 12.02 11.68
N ASP A 50 10.26 13.14 12.11
CA ASP A 50 9.72 14.03 13.14
C ASP A 50 8.45 14.77 12.69
N GLU A 51 8.24 14.91 11.38
CA GLU A 51 7.05 15.52 10.80
C GLU A 51 5.91 14.51 10.58
N HIS A 52 6.11 13.22 10.90
CA HIS A 52 5.06 12.22 10.76
C HIS A 52 3.90 12.51 11.75
N PRO A 53 2.62 12.61 11.29
CA PRO A 53 1.48 13.05 12.11
C PRO A 53 1.16 12.12 13.28
N VAL A 54 1.45 10.82 13.13
CA VAL A 54 1.25 9.82 14.19
C VAL A 54 2.52 9.58 15.03
N TYR A 55 3.67 9.38 14.39
CA TYR A 55 4.88 8.91 15.07
C TYR A 55 5.83 10.04 15.51
N GLY A 56 5.93 11.12 14.74
CA GLY A 56 6.95 12.17 14.91
C GLY A 56 6.57 13.27 15.90
N ASN A 57 5.35 13.81 15.82
CA ASN A 57 4.97 14.96 16.63
C ASN A 57 4.48 14.54 18.04
N LYS A 58 5.28 14.81 19.07
CA LYS A 58 4.96 14.50 20.47
C LYS A 58 3.82 15.37 21.03
N ASP A 59 3.64 16.58 20.52
CA ASP A 59 2.58 17.50 20.96
C ASP A 59 1.20 17.07 20.45
N LEU A 60 1.13 16.25 19.40
CA LEU A 60 -0.09 15.54 18.99
C LEU A 60 -0.48 14.41 19.95
N LYS A 61 0.40 14.03 20.91
CA LYS A 61 0.19 12.92 21.86
C LYS A 61 -0.31 13.37 23.24
N GLU A 62 -0.39 14.67 23.53
CA GLU A 62 -0.98 15.14 24.81
C GLU A 62 -2.45 14.70 24.91
N GLY A 63 -2.74 13.83 25.88
CA GLY A 63 -4.07 13.26 26.12
C GLY A 63 -4.37 11.94 25.39
N ILE A 64 -3.41 11.39 24.64
CA ILE A 64 -3.59 10.16 23.84
C ILE A 64 -2.64 9.08 24.36
N ASN A 65 -3.17 7.93 24.82
CA ASN A 65 -2.34 6.79 25.20
C ASN A 65 -1.66 6.20 23.93
N GLU A 66 -0.40 5.77 24.02
CA GLU A 66 0.38 5.24 22.89
C GLU A 66 -0.34 4.12 22.10
N VAL A 67 -1.19 3.34 22.79
CA VAL A 67 -1.97 2.23 22.22
C VAL A 67 -3.14 2.72 21.34
N THR A 68 -3.66 3.93 21.57
CA THR A 68 -4.83 4.49 20.86
C THR A 68 -4.47 5.17 19.54
N THR A 69 -3.18 5.40 19.29
CA THR A 69 -2.66 6.10 18.09
C THR A 69 -2.47 5.21 16.85
N ILE A 70 -2.62 3.88 16.98
CA ILE A 70 -2.24 2.93 15.93
C ILE A 70 -3.43 2.66 14.99
N GLY A 71 -3.83 3.69 14.25
CA GLY A 71 -4.75 3.55 13.11
C GLY A 71 -6.04 2.76 13.39
N THR A 72 -6.66 2.28 12.33
CA THR A 72 -7.74 1.29 12.40
C THR A 72 -7.33 0.08 11.57
N SER A 73 -8.05 -1.05 11.65
CA SER A 73 -7.80 -2.18 10.73
C SER A 73 -7.90 -1.75 9.26
N SER A 74 -8.70 -0.71 8.98
CA SER A 74 -8.86 -0.08 7.67
C SER A 74 -7.89 1.08 7.41
N ASN A 75 -7.12 1.56 8.39
CA ASN A 75 -6.17 2.66 8.21
C ASN A 75 -4.87 2.42 8.99
N HIS A 76 -4.02 1.53 8.49
CA HIS A 76 -2.78 1.16 9.16
C HIS A 76 -1.74 2.30 9.24
N ARG A 77 -1.78 3.24 8.29
CA ARG A 77 -0.92 4.45 8.29
C ARG A 77 -1.28 5.43 9.41
N GLY A 78 -2.52 5.37 9.92
CA GLY A 78 -3.02 6.24 10.98
C GLY A 78 -3.33 7.68 10.55
N TYR A 79 -3.18 8.00 9.26
CA TYR A 79 -3.56 9.30 8.70
C TYR A 79 -4.22 9.14 7.31
N ILE A 80 -4.85 10.22 6.84
CA ILE A 80 -5.36 10.36 5.47
C ILE A 80 -4.84 11.69 4.93
N ALA A 81 -4.02 11.64 3.88
CA ALA A 81 -3.54 12.84 3.20
C ALA A 81 -4.52 13.28 2.10
N THR A 82 -4.61 14.58 1.90
CA THR A 82 -5.30 15.18 0.75
C THR A 82 -4.28 15.92 -0.10
N PHE A 83 -4.21 15.54 -1.37
CA PHE A 83 -3.37 16.17 -2.37
C PHE A 83 -4.20 17.05 -3.31
N LYS A 84 -3.54 17.98 -4.00
CA LYS A 84 -4.12 18.79 -5.07
C LYS A 84 -3.15 18.86 -6.23
N ILE A 85 -3.68 18.69 -7.44
CA ILE A 85 -2.97 19.01 -8.68
C ILE A 85 -3.44 20.36 -9.17
N GLU A 86 -2.54 21.33 -9.22
CA GLU A 86 -2.81 22.67 -9.72
C GLU A 86 -1.59 23.19 -10.49
N ASN A 87 -1.81 23.77 -11.67
CA ASN A 87 -0.72 24.22 -12.56
C ASN A 87 0.35 23.13 -12.83
N ASN A 88 -0.09 21.88 -13.03
CA ASN A 88 0.77 20.70 -13.22
C ASN A 88 1.73 20.41 -12.06
N ILE A 89 1.41 20.89 -10.84
CA ILE A 89 2.17 20.59 -9.62
C ILE A 89 1.29 19.79 -8.66
N LEU A 90 1.83 18.67 -8.17
CA LEU A 90 1.29 17.92 -7.04
C LEU A 90 1.68 18.61 -5.74
N SER A 91 0.71 18.82 -4.85
CA SER A 91 0.94 19.37 -3.52
C SER A 91 0.08 18.65 -2.50
N VAL A 92 0.58 18.51 -1.26
CA VAL A 92 -0.25 18.13 -0.12
C VAL A 92 -0.93 19.37 0.43
N VAL A 93 -2.24 19.28 0.71
CA VAL A 93 -3.06 20.41 1.17
C VAL A 93 -3.75 20.16 2.50
N ASP A 94 -3.86 18.90 2.91
CA ASP A 94 -4.36 18.53 4.23
C ASP A 94 -3.83 17.16 4.66
N ILE A 95 -3.78 16.94 5.97
CA ILE A 95 -3.57 15.63 6.59
C ILE A 95 -4.53 15.51 7.75
N LYS A 96 -5.26 14.42 7.79
CA LYS A 96 -6.19 14.12 8.88
C LYS A 96 -5.78 12.87 9.64
N ILE A 97 -5.99 12.88 10.95
CA ILE A 97 -5.88 11.71 11.82
C ILE A 97 -7.21 11.45 12.51
N LEU A 98 -7.37 10.24 13.05
CA LEU A 98 -8.52 9.91 13.87
C LEU A 98 -8.48 10.74 15.17
N ASP A 99 -9.58 11.39 15.51
CA ASP A 99 -9.75 12.03 16.82
C ASP A 99 -10.13 10.99 17.87
N VAL A 100 -9.18 10.62 18.72
CA VAL A 100 -9.39 9.64 19.79
C VAL A 100 -10.35 10.12 20.89
N ASN A 101 -10.63 11.42 20.96
CA ASN A 101 -11.58 12.00 21.90
C ASN A 101 -13.00 12.06 21.32
N SER A 102 -13.18 11.69 20.05
CA SER A 102 -14.48 11.69 19.38
C SER A 102 -15.21 10.37 19.58
N ASP A 103 -16.42 10.44 20.13
CA ASP A 103 -17.33 9.29 20.24
C ASP A 103 -17.80 8.73 18.87
N LYS A 104 -17.47 9.42 17.77
CA LYS A 104 -17.94 9.13 16.41
C LYS A 104 -16.83 8.75 15.43
N TYR A 105 -15.61 8.51 15.89
CA TYR A 105 -14.46 8.18 15.03
C TYR A 105 -14.24 9.24 13.93
N GLU A 106 -14.40 10.51 14.27
CA GLU A 106 -14.22 11.61 13.34
C GLU A 106 -12.74 11.84 13.01
N TYR A 107 -12.46 12.32 11.80
CA TYR A 107 -11.11 12.66 11.36
C TYR A 107 -10.90 14.17 11.46
N ILE A 108 -9.85 14.58 12.16
CA ILE A 108 -9.49 16.00 12.36
C ILE A 108 -8.25 16.37 11.54
N SER A 109 -8.25 17.57 10.97
CA SER A 109 -7.07 18.10 10.28
C SER A 109 -5.97 18.42 11.29
N VAL A 110 -4.77 17.93 11.00
CA VAL A 110 -3.54 18.24 11.75
C VAL A 110 -2.51 18.95 10.88
N PHE A 111 -2.82 19.25 9.61
CA PHE A 111 -1.86 19.83 8.66
C PHE A 111 -1.13 21.05 9.22
N LYS A 112 -1.86 22.03 9.77
CA LYS A 112 -1.27 23.23 10.36
C LYS A 112 -0.49 22.94 11.64
N LYS A 113 -0.90 21.95 12.44
CA LYS A 113 -0.15 21.54 13.64
C LYS A 113 1.14 20.80 13.29
N THR A 114 1.13 20.04 12.19
CA THR A 114 2.27 19.28 11.70
C THR A 114 3.28 20.18 10.97
N PHE A 115 2.82 21.04 10.08
CA PHE A 115 3.68 21.80 9.16
C PHE A 115 3.67 23.32 9.39
N GLY A 116 2.82 23.84 10.27
CA GLY A 116 2.62 25.28 10.41
C GLY A 116 2.07 25.89 9.12
N ASP A 117 2.63 27.04 8.72
CA ASP A 117 2.33 27.72 7.45
C ASP A 117 3.37 27.38 6.36
N LYS A 118 4.21 26.36 6.57
CA LYS A 118 5.26 25.92 5.63
C LYS A 118 4.60 25.31 4.38
N LYS A 119 5.08 25.71 3.21
CA LYS A 119 4.81 24.98 1.97
C LYS A 119 5.66 23.70 1.96
N ILE A 120 5.01 22.55 1.81
CA ILE A 120 5.69 21.26 1.75
C ILE A 120 6.09 20.96 0.31
N GLU A 121 7.39 20.75 0.11
CA GLU A 121 7.95 20.18 -1.12
C GLU A 121 8.07 18.68 -0.90
N LEU A 122 7.25 17.89 -1.62
CA LEU A 122 7.24 16.44 -1.46
C LEU A 122 8.44 15.81 -2.17
N ASN A 123 8.94 16.45 -3.22
CA ASN A 123 9.96 15.92 -4.14
C ASN A 123 9.57 14.52 -4.67
N TYR A 124 8.27 14.28 -4.83
CA TYR A 124 7.70 13.00 -5.22
C TYR A 124 8.00 12.71 -6.69
N SER A 125 8.46 11.48 -6.95
CA SER A 125 8.62 10.94 -8.30
C SER A 125 8.08 9.53 -8.32
N GLY A 126 7.05 9.30 -9.12
CA GLY A 126 6.30 8.05 -9.14
C GLY A 126 5.00 8.18 -9.91
N VAL A 127 4.09 7.24 -9.69
CA VAL A 127 2.79 7.19 -10.35
C VAL A 127 1.67 7.41 -9.34
N LEU A 128 0.63 8.14 -9.72
CA LEU A 128 -0.61 8.28 -8.94
C LEU A 128 -1.68 7.41 -9.58
N ILE A 129 -2.41 6.64 -8.77
CA ILE A 129 -3.48 5.75 -9.23
C ILE A 129 -4.83 6.24 -8.71
N ILE A 130 -5.69 6.69 -9.63
CA ILE A 130 -6.95 7.35 -9.30
C ILE A 130 -8.11 6.57 -9.95
N PRO A 131 -8.92 5.84 -9.17
CA PRO A 131 -10.09 5.16 -9.71
C PRO A 131 -11.18 6.19 -10.04
N GLN A 132 -11.70 6.15 -11.27
CA GLN A 132 -12.71 7.10 -11.74
C GLN A 132 -14.07 6.47 -12.04
N GLY A 133 -14.17 5.13 -12.03
CA GLY A 133 -15.39 4.43 -12.43
C GLY A 133 -15.95 3.47 -11.38
N LYS A 134 -16.70 2.46 -11.84
CA LYS A 134 -17.43 1.53 -10.96
C LYS A 134 -16.47 0.52 -10.35
N LEU A 135 -16.69 0.22 -9.07
CA LEU A 135 -16.04 -0.91 -8.41
C LEU A 135 -16.55 -2.21 -9.07
N ILE A 136 -15.65 -2.99 -9.65
CA ILE A 136 -15.92 -4.27 -10.29
C ILE A 136 -15.72 -5.41 -9.30
N GLN A 137 -14.61 -5.36 -8.54
CA GLN A 137 -14.28 -6.38 -7.55
C GLN A 137 -13.68 -5.73 -6.31
N SER A 138 -14.28 -5.98 -5.16
CA SER A 138 -13.69 -5.61 -3.87
C SER A 138 -12.57 -6.59 -3.53
N ALA A 139 -11.46 -6.05 -3.06
CA ALA A 139 -10.42 -6.80 -2.38
C ALA A 139 -10.28 -6.27 -0.96
N ASP A 140 -10.13 -7.20 -0.03
CA ASP A 140 -10.02 -6.93 1.40
C ASP A 140 -8.59 -6.55 1.81
N PHE A 141 -7.65 -6.52 0.86
CA PHE A 141 -6.23 -6.29 1.11
C PHE A 141 -5.74 -5.01 0.43
N GLY A 142 -5.10 -4.13 1.20
CA GLY A 142 -4.46 -2.91 0.70
C GLY A 142 -5.36 -2.08 -0.21
N TYR A 143 -4.85 -1.73 -1.40
CA TYR A 143 -5.56 -1.02 -2.46
C TYR A 143 -5.98 -1.91 -3.63
N SER A 144 -6.05 -3.23 -3.45
CA SER A 144 -6.19 -4.22 -4.53
C SER A 144 -7.59 -4.31 -5.16
N SER A 145 -8.50 -3.38 -4.86
CA SER A 145 -9.83 -3.33 -5.46
C SER A 145 -9.78 -2.94 -6.94
N LEU A 146 -10.59 -3.60 -7.76
CA LEU A 146 -10.63 -3.41 -9.21
C LEU A 146 -11.78 -2.50 -9.62
N TYR A 147 -11.49 -1.54 -10.51
CA TYR A 147 -12.43 -0.60 -11.09
C TYR A 147 -12.43 -0.73 -12.62
N ASP A 148 -13.49 -0.29 -13.28
CA ASP A 148 -13.58 -0.31 -14.75
C ASP A 148 -12.72 0.78 -15.43
N LYS A 149 -12.37 1.86 -14.71
CA LYS A 149 -11.60 2.99 -15.23
C LYS A 149 -10.69 3.62 -14.19
N TYR A 150 -9.49 3.97 -14.63
CA TYR A 150 -8.45 4.64 -13.86
C TYR A 150 -7.89 5.85 -14.60
N GLN A 151 -7.51 6.88 -13.85
CA GLN A 151 -6.58 7.90 -14.30
C GLN A 151 -5.22 7.61 -13.67
N VAL A 152 -4.18 7.53 -14.50
CA VAL A 152 -2.82 7.18 -14.11
C VAL A 152 -1.88 8.32 -14.48
N ILE A 153 -1.25 8.91 -13.46
CA ILE A 153 -0.48 10.15 -13.62
C ILE A 153 0.97 9.91 -13.20
N THR A 154 1.94 10.13 -14.09
CA THR A 154 3.36 10.14 -13.75
C THR A 154 3.76 11.52 -13.24
N VAL A 155 4.42 11.52 -12.09
CA VAL A 155 4.97 12.69 -11.42
C VAL A 155 6.49 12.58 -11.40
N GLN A 156 7.19 13.67 -11.69
CA GLN A 156 8.64 13.79 -11.50
C GLN A 156 8.95 15.07 -10.75
N ARG A 157 9.50 14.93 -9.54
CA ARG A 157 9.82 16.05 -8.63
C ARG A 157 8.63 17.00 -8.50
N ASP A 158 7.50 16.43 -8.09
CA ASP A 158 6.19 17.10 -7.91
C ASP A 158 5.52 17.59 -9.20
N LYS A 159 6.17 17.50 -10.36
CA LYS A 159 5.60 17.94 -11.64
C LYS A 159 4.90 16.80 -12.35
N ILE A 160 3.69 17.07 -12.84
CA ILE A 160 2.97 16.14 -13.70
C ILE A 160 3.66 16.10 -15.06
N VAL A 161 4.13 14.91 -15.48
CA VAL A 161 4.80 14.71 -16.77
C VAL A 161 4.02 13.81 -17.73
N LYS A 162 3.06 13.04 -17.21
CA LYS A 162 2.18 12.18 -18.00
C LYS A 162 0.85 12.02 -17.28
N ASP A 163 -0.25 12.07 -18.02
CA ASP A 163 -1.61 11.85 -17.50
C ASP A 163 -2.38 11.07 -18.58
N LYS A 164 -2.89 9.89 -18.21
CA LYS A 164 -3.61 9.02 -19.12
C LYS A 164 -4.73 8.29 -18.40
N GLU A 165 -5.87 8.19 -19.07
CA GLU A 165 -6.94 7.31 -18.65
C GLU A 165 -6.70 5.89 -19.18
N LEU A 166 -6.88 4.90 -18.31
CA LEU A 166 -6.82 3.48 -18.64
C LEU A 166 -8.16 2.84 -18.29
N ASP A 167 -8.61 1.92 -19.12
CA ASP A 167 -9.67 0.98 -18.76
C ASP A 167 -9.11 -0.14 -17.86
N GLN A 168 -9.97 -1.08 -17.48
CA GLN A 168 -9.59 -2.22 -16.64
C GLN A 168 -8.41 -3.01 -17.23
N ASP A 169 -8.47 -3.37 -18.51
CA ASP A 169 -7.45 -4.21 -19.16
C ASP A 169 -6.12 -3.47 -19.30
N GLY A 170 -6.17 -2.18 -19.66
CA GLY A 170 -5.01 -1.30 -19.70
C GLY A 170 -4.37 -1.13 -18.33
N PHE A 171 -5.17 -1.00 -17.26
CA PHE A 171 -4.65 -0.91 -15.90
C PHE A 171 -4.00 -2.21 -15.42
N ILE A 172 -4.60 -3.37 -15.70
CA ILE A 172 -4.01 -4.67 -15.39
C ILE A 172 -2.66 -4.81 -16.10
N LYS A 173 -2.60 -4.48 -17.40
CA LYS A 173 -1.35 -4.52 -18.15
C LYS A 173 -0.30 -3.59 -17.53
N PHE A 174 -0.68 -2.36 -17.18
CA PHE A 174 0.19 -1.40 -16.50
C PHE A 174 0.77 -1.97 -15.20
N LYS A 175 -0.06 -2.61 -14.34
CA LYS A 175 0.42 -3.24 -13.09
C LYS A 175 1.39 -4.39 -13.35
N VAL A 176 1.14 -5.22 -14.37
CA VAL A 176 2.07 -6.28 -14.79
C VAL A 176 3.40 -5.69 -15.27
N ASP A 177 3.36 -4.66 -16.11
CA ASP A 177 4.57 -4.00 -16.61
C ASP A 177 5.36 -3.37 -15.46
N GLN A 178 4.69 -2.73 -14.48
CA GLN A 178 5.33 -2.23 -13.26
C GLN A 178 6.04 -3.36 -12.49
N PHE A 179 5.39 -4.50 -12.31
CA PHE A 179 5.98 -5.63 -11.59
C PHE A 179 7.20 -6.20 -12.34
N GLU A 180 7.13 -6.32 -13.66
CA GLU A 180 8.27 -6.73 -14.49
C GLU A 180 9.43 -5.71 -14.44
N GLY A 181 9.13 -4.43 -14.25
CA GLY A 181 10.12 -3.39 -13.95
C GLY A 181 10.74 -3.59 -12.57
N TYR A 182 9.91 -3.79 -11.55
CA TYR A 182 10.29 -4.03 -10.16
C TYR A 182 11.23 -5.23 -10.01
N LYS A 183 10.95 -6.36 -10.69
CA LYS A 183 11.79 -7.57 -10.67
C LYS A 183 13.25 -7.35 -11.09
N LYS A 184 13.54 -6.25 -11.79
CA LYS A 184 14.89 -5.90 -12.26
C LYS A 184 15.65 -5.04 -11.25
N THR A 185 15.01 -4.64 -10.15
CA THR A 185 15.60 -3.76 -9.13
C THR A 185 16.37 -4.55 -8.06
N GLU A 186 17.29 -3.88 -7.36
CA GLU A 186 17.90 -4.45 -6.15
C GLU A 186 16.90 -4.57 -5.01
N LYS A 187 15.86 -3.72 -4.97
CA LYS A 187 14.77 -3.81 -3.99
C LYS A 187 14.05 -5.16 -4.09
N TYR A 188 13.71 -5.63 -5.29
CA TYR A 188 13.11 -6.95 -5.47
C TYR A 188 13.97 -8.07 -4.88
N LYS A 189 15.29 -8.06 -5.12
CA LYS A 189 16.20 -9.07 -4.53
C LYS A 189 16.20 -9.02 -3.01
N ALA A 190 16.16 -7.81 -2.43
CA ALA A 190 16.08 -7.63 -0.99
C ALA A 190 14.75 -8.13 -0.42
N ASP A 191 13.63 -7.87 -1.08
CA ASP A 191 12.30 -8.28 -0.65
C ASP A 191 12.11 -9.81 -0.74
N VAL A 192 12.62 -10.45 -1.81
CA VAL A 192 12.65 -11.92 -1.91
C VAL A 192 13.48 -12.54 -0.78
N LYS A 193 14.65 -11.96 -0.49
CA LYS A 193 15.51 -12.42 0.61
C LYS A 193 14.78 -12.31 1.96
N LYS A 194 14.18 -11.14 2.22
CA LYS A 194 13.40 -10.88 3.44
C LYS A 194 12.24 -11.86 3.59
N TYR A 195 11.49 -12.10 2.51
CA TYR A 195 10.40 -13.06 2.51
C TYR A 195 10.86 -14.47 2.90
N LEU A 196 12.00 -14.93 2.37
CA LEU A 196 12.56 -16.23 2.72
C LEU A 196 13.07 -16.29 4.18
N GLU A 197 13.60 -15.18 4.72
CA GLU A 197 13.96 -15.06 6.13
C GLU A 197 12.72 -15.17 7.03
N ASP A 198 11.67 -14.39 6.74
CA ASP A 198 10.40 -14.39 7.46
C ASP A 198 9.71 -15.77 7.41
N TRP A 199 9.76 -16.45 6.26
CA TRP A 199 9.25 -17.82 6.12
C TRP A 199 10.01 -18.81 7.01
N ASN A 200 11.34 -18.69 7.09
CA ASN A 200 12.16 -19.54 7.94
C ASN A 200 11.91 -19.29 9.43
N ASP A 201 11.69 -18.04 9.81
CA ASP A 201 11.37 -17.69 11.19
C ASP A 201 9.96 -18.14 11.59
N SER A 202 8.98 -18.00 10.69
CA SER A 202 7.63 -18.57 10.85
C SER A 202 7.70 -20.09 11.04
N LYS A 203 8.48 -20.79 10.20
CA LYS A 203 8.73 -22.24 10.35
C LYS A 203 9.30 -22.62 11.71
N LYS A 204 10.30 -21.90 12.21
CA LYS A 204 10.90 -22.15 13.54
C LYS A 204 9.88 -21.92 14.66
N SER A 205 9.13 -20.82 14.57
CA SER A 205 8.11 -20.44 15.54
C SER A 205 6.98 -21.47 15.59
N ASP A 206 6.37 -21.78 14.45
CA ASP A 206 5.22 -22.68 14.36
C ASP A 206 5.57 -24.11 14.81
N LEU A 207 6.78 -24.58 14.50
CA LEU A 207 7.26 -25.91 14.90
C LEU A 207 7.89 -25.94 16.30
N SER A 208 7.89 -24.83 17.03
CA SER A 208 8.43 -24.76 18.39
C SER A 208 7.62 -25.63 19.35
N ARG A 209 8.24 -26.03 20.46
CA ARG A 209 7.55 -26.80 21.52
C ARG A 209 6.39 -26.03 22.14
N GLU A 210 6.48 -24.70 22.16
CA GLU A 210 5.47 -23.82 22.71
C GLU A 210 4.21 -23.84 21.83
N ASN A 211 4.36 -23.56 20.53
CA ASN A 211 3.24 -23.52 19.60
C ASN A 211 2.66 -24.89 19.25
N THR A 212 3.46 -25.96 19.37
CA THR A 212 2.98 -27.33 19.18
C THR A 212 2.43 -27.97 20.46
N ARG A 213 2.41 -27.25 21.59
CA ARG A 213 1.92 -27.78 22.86
C ARG A 213 0.42 -28.06 22.78
N GLY A 214 0.04 -29.32 23.01
CA GLY A 214 -1.37 -29.75 22.97
C GLY A 214 -1.84 -30.19 21.58
N MET A 215 -1.04 -30.02 20.53
CA MET A 215 -1.32 -30.61 19.23
C MET A 215 -1.10 -32.12 19.25
N SER A 216 -1.92 -32.86 18.50
CA SER A 216 -1.73 -34.27 18.24
C SER A 216 -0.50 -34.51 17.34
N LYS A 217 0.03 -35.74 17.38
CA LYS A 217 1.14 -36.14 16.48
C LYS A 217 0.78 -35.97 15.00
N LYS A 218 -0.50 -36.16 14.64
CA LYS A 218 -0.97 -36.02 13.25
C LYS A 218 -0.94 -34.55 12.81
N GLU A 219 -1.41 -33.63 13.65
CA GLU A 219 -1.39 -32.19 13.35
C GLU A 219 0.05 -31.68 13.24
N ILE A 220 0.94 -32.09 14.15
CA ILE A 220 2.36 -31.73 14.07
C ILE A 220 3.00 -32.27 12.78
N ALA A 221 2.65 -33.49 12.36
CA ALA A 221 3.15 -34.06 11.10
C ALA A 221 2.65 -33.30 9.87
N GLN A 222 1.38 -32.87 9.87
CA GLN A 222 0.81 -32.04 8.80
C GLN A 222 1.48 -30.66 8.73
N LEU A 223 1.72 -30.03 9.88
CA LEU A 223 2.42 -28.74 9.96
C LEU A 223 3.88 -28.85 9.49
N LYS A 224 4.59 -29.93 9.86
CA LYS A 224 5.93 -30.18 9.30
C LYS A 224 5.88 -30.32 7.79
N LYS A 225 4.89 -31.04 7.27
CA LYS A 225 4.71 -31.25 5.84
C LYS A 225 4.46 -29.95 5.07
N SER A 226 3.72 -28.98 5.64
CA SER A 226 3.53 -27.67 4.99
C SER A 226 4.82 -26.85 4.88
N TYR A 227 5.84 -27.18 5.66
CA TYR A 227 7.16 -26.53 5.66
C TYR A 227 8.28 -27.39 5.03
N GLU A 228 7.96 -28.55 4.44
CA GLU A 228 8.93 -29.41 3.76
C GLU A 228 9.51 -28.75 2.51
N THR A 229 8.65 -28.07 1.75
CA THR A 229 9.04 -27.37 0.53
C THR A 229 8.99 -25.87 0.77
N PRO A 230 10.09 -25.13 0.58
CA PRO A 230 10.05 -23.68 0.63
C PRO A 230 9.18 -23.11 -0.51
N PRO A 231 8.64 -21.89 -0.36
CA PRO A 231 7.93 -21.20 -1.42
C PRO A 231 8.81 -21.09 -2.67
N ASN A 232 8.23 -21.40 -3.83
CA ASN A 232 8.93 -21.24 -5.10
C ASN A 232 8.85 -19.80 -5.61
N ASP A 233 9.64 -19.47 -6.61
CA ASP A 233 9.72 -18.12 -7.17
C ASP A 233 8.35 -17.59 -7.62
N GLU A 234 7.51 -18.44 -8.22
CA GLU A 234 6.16 -18.04 -8.66
C GLU A 234 5.25 -17.65 -7.49
N TYR A 235 5.32 -18.38 -6.37
CA TYR A 235 4.58 -18.04 -5.17
C TYR A 235 5.04 -16.70 -4.60
N ILE A 236 6.35 -16.49 -4.53
CA ILE A 236 6.94 -15.24 -4.02
C ILE A 236 6.58 -14.08 -4.94
N ASP A 237 6.66 -14.27 -6.25
CA ASP A 237 6.26 -13.27 -7.25
C ASP A 237 4.80 -12.86 -7.05
N ASN A 238 3.89 -13.84 -6.95
CA ASN A 238 2.46 -13.57 -6.75
C ASN A 238 2.20 -12.86 -5.42
N PHE A 239 2.92 -13.22 -4.36
CA PHE A 239 2.83 -12.54 -3.08
C PHE A 239 3.27 -11.08 -3.21
N LEU A 240 4.48 -10.83 -3.72
CA LEU A 240 5.03 -9.49 -3.89
C LEU A 240 4.19 -8.63 -4.85
N PHE A 241 3.62 -9.22 -5.90
CA PHE A 241 2.72 -8.52 -6.84
C PHE A 241 1.49 -7.94 -6.14
N VAL A 242 0.97 -8.64 -5.13
CA VAL A 242 -0.22 -8.23 -4.38
C VAL A 242 0.14 -7.25 -3.26
N ILE A 243 1.28 -7.45 -2.59
CA ILE A 243 1.60 -6.72 -1.37
C ILE A 243 2.43 -5.45 -1.56
N GLU A 244 3.27 -5.38 -2.60
CA GLU A 244 4.18 -4.25 -2.77
C GLU A 244 3.45 -3.06 -3.41
N ASN A 245 3.71 -1.87 -2.86
CA ASN A 245 3.42 -0.62 -3.55
C ASN A 245 4.58 -0.30 -4.49
N LEU A 246 4.29 -0.19 -5.79
CA LEU A 246 5.27 -0.03 -6.86
C LEU A 246 5.10 1.31 -7.58
N ASP A 247 4.64 2.33 -6.85
CA ASP A 247 4.40 3.66 -7.40
C ASP A 247 5.70 4.37 -7.84
N ASP A 248 6.84 4.02 -7.27
CA ASP A 248 8.17 4.46 -7.70
C ASP A 248 8.64 3.83 -9.03
N ILE A 249 8.04 2.69 -9.42
CA ILE A 249 8.36 2.01 -10.68
C ILE A 249 7.57 2.65 -11.84
N ILE A 250 8.24 3.56 -12.55
CA ILE A 250 7.69 4.25 -13.72
C ILE A 250 7.90 3.38 -14.97
N VAL A 251 6.79 3.00 -15.59
CA VAL A 251 6.76 2.27 -16.88
C VAL A 251 6.05 3.09 -17.95
N ASP A 252 6.18 2.70 -19.21
CA ASP A 252 5.36 3.28 -20.27
C ASP A 252 3.96 2.67 -20.27
N TYR A 253 2.95 3.46 -20.63
CA TYR A 253 1.53 3.09 -20.57
C TYR A 253 0.63 3.93 -21.47
#